data_AF-A0A7Y9N8K3-F1
#
_entry.id   AF-A0A7Y9N8K3-F1
#
_cell.length_a   1.000
_cell.length_b   1.000
_cell.length_c   1.000
_cell.angle_alpha   90.00
_cell.angle_beta   90.00
_cell.angle_gamma   90.00
#
_symmetry.space_group_name_H-M   'P 1'
#
loop_
_entity.id
_entity.type
_entity.pdbx_description
1 polymer ?
#
loop_
_entity_poly.entity_id
_entity_poly.type
_entity_poly.pdbx_seq_one_letter_code
_entity_poly.pdbx_strand_id
1 'polypeptide(L)'
;MPRILLLMTSVLAIGAATLSLQSCGSEPVEAAPPEEVKSVLVTLPDGSTMAATKGSLAREMGDWLASRDGQSRAFTFQGFDEDRPRLTSAGLGRAADLATVLRAAPAATIEIAGGEGQIGVLAHLLEDRGIAPERMKIVPAAGIGTAVLTLHRGSTSPLVTAKS
;
A
#
# COMPACT_ATOMS: atom_id res chain seq x y z
N MET A 1 -20.70 -73.96 -38.32
CA MET A 1 -21.82 -73.32 -39.04
C MET A 1 -23.08 -73.51 -38.21
N PRO A 2 -24.07 -72.62 -38.23
CA PRO A 2 -24.12 -71.17 -38.12
C PRO A 2 -24.53 -70.77 -36.67
N ARG A 3 -24.31 -69.52 -36.23
CA ARG A 3 -25.18 -68.88 -35.23
C ARG A 3 -24.80 -67.41 -35.07
N ILE A 4 -25.59 -66.56 -35.75
CA ILE A 4 -26.10 -65.30 -35.19
C ILE A 4 -24.98 -64.26 -34.92
N LEU A 5 -24.40 -63.66 -35.96
CA LEU A 5 -24.83 -62.35 -36.48
C LEU A 5 -25.97 -61.66 -35.71
N LEU A 6 -25.69 -60.40 -35.33
CA LEU A 6 -26.62 -59.38 -34.83
C LEU A 6 -27.17 -59.59 -33.42
N LEU A 7 -26.55 -58.92 -32.46
CA LEU A 7 -27.24 -58.02 -31.53
C LEU A 7 -26.19 -57.01 -31.02
N MET A 8 -26.23 -55.80 -31.58
CA MET A 8 -26.57 -54.58 -30.83
C MET A 8 -25.46 -54.13 -29.85
N THR A 9 -24.60 -53.19 -30.25
CA THR A 9 -24.72 -51.78 -29.81
C THR A 9 -24.99 -51.61 -28.31
N SER A 10 -23.92 -51.48 -27.52
CA SER A 10 -23.85 -50.94 -26.14
C SER A 10 -22.57 -51.52 -25.52
N VAL A 11 -21.57 -50.80 -25.01
CA VAL A 11 -21.60 -49.59 -24.20
C VAL A 11 -20.24 -48.88 -24.39
N LEU A 12 -20.25 -47.70 -25.01
CA LEU A 12 -19.20 -46.70 -24.89
C LEU A 12 -19.77 -45.58 -24.01
N ALA A 13 -19.61 -45.70 -22.70
CA ALA A 13 -20.15 -44.82 -21.64
C ALA A 13 -19.79 -45.51 -20.30
N ILE A 14 -19.20 -44.94 -19.24
CA ILE A 14 -19.05 -43.60 -18.72
C ILE A 14 -17.79 -43.66 -17.85
N GLY A 15 -16.79 -42.83 -18.14
CA GLY A 15 -15.60 -42.64 -17.30
C GLY A 15 -15.47 -41.18 -16.92
N ALA A 16 -16.48 -40.60 -16.27
CA ALA A 16 -16.44 -39.25 -15.73
C ALA A 16 -17.51 -39.07 -14.64
N ALA A 17 -17.28 -39.68 -13.47
CA ALA A 17 -18.11 -39.44 -12.29
C ALA A 17 -17.27 -39.49 -11.02
N THR A 18 -16.28 -38.60 -10.89
CA THR A 18 -15.54 -38.40 -9.61
C THR A 18 -15.14 -36.95 -9.31
N LEU A 19 -15.64 -35.93 -10.02
CA LEU A 19 -15.30 -34.51 -9.73
C LEU A 19 -16.42 -33.71 -9.05
N SER A 20 -17.38 -34.37 -8.37
CA SER A 20 -18.59 -33.70 -7.86
C SER A 20 -18.71 -33.60 -6.34
N LEU A 21 -17.69 -33.89 -5.53
CA LEU A 21 -17.84 -33.91 -4.05
C LEU A 21 -16.70 -33.24 -3.26
N GLN A 22 -16.19 -32.11 -3.74
CA GLN A 22 -15.40 -31.18 -2.90
C GLN A 22 -15.82 -29.71 -3.06
N SER A 23 -17.09 -29.45 -3.39
CA SER A 23 -17.66 -28.12 -3.24
C SER A 23 -18.24 -28.00 -1.84
N CYS A 24 -17.43 -27.50 -0.91
CA CYS A 24 -17.88 -27.02 0.39
C CYS A 24 -18.93 -25.93 0.16
N GLY A 25 -20.08 -26.06 0.83
CA GLY A 25 -21.20 -25.14 0.74
C GLY A 25 -20.75 -23.68 0.81
N SER A 26 -20.88 -23.00 -0.31
CA SER A 26 -20.79 -21.56 -0.40
C SER A 26 -22.21 -21.11 -0.72
N GLU A 27 -22.95 -20.70 0.31
CA GLU A 27 -24.08 -19.82 0.09
C GLU A 27 -23.55 -18.61 -0.71
N PRO A 28 -24.19 -18.21 -1.81
CA PRO A 28 -23.79 -17.01 -2.51
C PRO A 28 -24.12 -15.83 -1.59
N VAL A 29 -23.15 -15.42 -0.77
CA VAL A 29 -23.13 -14.06 -0.24
C VAL A 29 -23.00 -13.19 -1.47
N GLU A 30 -24.13 -12.66 -1.92
CA GLU A 30 -24.18 -11.51 -2.81
C GLU A 30 -23.35 -10.42 -2.14
N ALA A 31 -22.10 -10.30 -2.58
CA ALA A 31 -21.25 -9.20 -2.19
C ALA A 31 -22.01 -7.94 -2.59
N ALA A 32 -22.50 -7.20 -1.59
CA ALA A 32 -23.01 -5.86 -1.81
C ALA A 32 -22.01 -5.14 -2.72
N PRO A 33 -22.47 -4.42 -3.77
CA PRO A 33 -21.59 -3.62 -4.59
C PRO A 33 -20.69 -2.82 -3.63
N PRO A 34 -19.36 -2.86 -3.80
CA PRO A 34 -18.49 -2.10 -2.93
C PRO A 34 -19.03 -0.67 -2.92
N GLU A 35 -19.33 -0.13 -1.73
CA GLU A 35 -19.63 1.29 -1.61
C GLU A 35 -18.60 2.03 -2.46
N GLU A 36 -19.06 2.92 -3.32
CA GLU A 36 -18.23 3.63 -4.28
C GLU A 36 -17.19 4.44 -3.51
N VAL A 37 -16.09 3.79 -3.11
CA VAL A 37 -14.93 4.46 -2.54
C VAL A 37 -14.44 5.29 -3.71
N LYS A 38 -14.72 6.60 -3.65
CA LYS A 38 -14.25 7.61 -4.60
C LYS A 38 -12.74 7.79 -4.45
N SER A 39 -11.98 6.70 -4.55
CA SER A 39 -10.54 6.71 -4.71
C SER A 39 -10.28 7.22 -6.12
N VAL A 40 -9.82 8.45 -6.21
CA VAL A 40 -9.37 9.05 -7.47
C VAL A 40 -7.89 8.76 -7.59
N LEU A 41 -7.46 8.20 -8.72
CA LEU A 41 -6.05 7.90 -9.01
C LEU A 41 -5.18 9.16 -8.81
N VAL A 42 -4.05 8.98 -8.13
CA VAL A 42 -3.00 10.01 -7.94
C VAL A 42 -1.78 9.56 -8.72
N THR A 43 -1.19 10.48 -9.50
CA THR A 43 0.08 10.23 -10.19
C THR A 43 1.23 10.63 -9.28
N LEU A 44 2.14 9.70 -9.04
CA LEU A 44 3.31 9.91 -8.19
C LEU A 44 4.50 10.46 -9.00
N PRO A 45 5.56 10.96 -8.33
CA PRO A 45 6.67 11.63 -9.02
C PRO A 45 7.47 10.75 -9.99
N ASP A 46 7.44 9.43 -9.82
CA ASP A 46 8.04 8.45 -10.73
C ASP A 46 7.13 8.10 -11.93
N GLY A 47 5.94 8.71 -12.03
CA GLY A 47 4.94 8.43 -13.05
C GLY A 47 4.04 7.22 -12.76
N SER A 48 4.26 6.51 -11.66
CA SER A 48 3.35 5.46 -11.20
C SER A 48 2.03 6.06 -10.68
N THR A 49 1.00 5.23 -10.54
CA THR A 49 -0.29 5.66 -10.01
C THR A 49 -0.67 4.86 -8.77
N MET A 50 -1.35 5.52 -7.83
CA MET A 50 -1.94 4.86 -6.68
C MET A 50 -3.38 5.32 -6.45
N ALA A 51 -4.22 4.43 -5.91
CA ALA A 51 -5.54 4.79 -5.42
C ALA A 51 -5.39 5.51 -4.07
N ALA A 52 -5.89 6.74 -3.97
CA ALA A 52 -5.90 7.46 -2.71
C ALA A 52 -7.19 8.28 -2.55
N THR A 53 -7.84 8.14 -1.40
CA THR A 53 -9.04 8.90 -1.05
C THR A 53 -8.75 10.40 -1.02
N LYS A 54 -9.70 11.23 -1.43
CA LYS A 54 -9.56 12.70 -1.33
C LYS A 54 -9.35 13.11 0.13
N GLY A 55 -8.36 13.98 0.38
CA GLY A 55 -7.99 14.43 1.73
C GLY A 55 -7.22 13.39 2.55
N SER A 56 -6.78 12.28 1.95
CA SER A 56 -5.84 11.38 2.61
C SER A 56 -4.43 11.97 2.60
N LEU A 57 -3.64 11.63 3.62
CA LEU A 57 -2.24 12.02 3.74
C LEU A 57 -1.44 11.69 2.46
N ALA A 58 -1.59 10.47 1.95
CA ALA A 58 -0.85 10.01 0.78
C ALA A 58 -1.20 10.81 -0.48
N ARG A 59 -2.47 11.18 -0.65
CA ARG A 59 -2.89 12.04 -1.75
C ARG A 59 -2.27 13.43 -1.62
N GLU A 60 -2.38 14.07 -0.46
CA GLU A 60 -1.86 15.41 -0.24
C GLU A 60 -0.34 15.48 -0.46
N MET A 61 0.38 14.45 -0.02
CA MET A 61 1.82 14.32 -0.23
C MET A 61 2.16 14.07 -1.70
N GLY A 62 1.44 13.16 -2.37
CA GLY A 62 1.62 12.89 -3.79
C GLY A 62 1.39 14.12 -4.66
N ASP A 63 0.27 14.82 -4.42
CA ASP A 63 -0.10 16.05 -5.11
C ASP A 63 0.96 17.15 -4.89
N TRP A 64 1.45 17.33 -3.66
CA TRP A 64 2.51 18.31 -3.35
C TRP A 64 3.86 17.97 -3.98
N LEU A 65 4.23 16.68 -4.01
CA LEU A 65 5.46 16.24 -4.66
C LEU A 65 5.38 16.46 -6.18
N ALA A 66 4.20 16.28 -6.77
CA ALA A 66 3.95 16.52 -8.19
C ALA A 66 3.89 18.01 -8.57
N SER A 67 3.37 18.89 -7.69
CA SER A 67 3.12 20.31 -8.02
C SER A 67 4.39 21.16 -8.16
N ARG A 68 5.54 20.65 -7.70
CA ARG A 68 6.83 21.39 -7.63
C ARG A 68 6.78 22.67 -6.78
N ASP A 69 5.76 22.86 -5.96
CA ASP A 69 5.66 24.05 -5.09
C ASP A 69 6.45 23.89 -3.80
N GLY A 70 7.31 24.85 -3.48
CA GLY A 70 8.11 24.89 -2.25
C GLY A 70 9.21 23.82 -2.15
N GLN A 71 10.08 23.92 -1.14
CA GLN A 71 11.14 22.94 -0.88
C GLN A 71 10.78 21.96 0.25
N SER A 72 9.87 22.35 1.13
CA SER A 72 9.42 21.51 2.23
C SER A 72 7.97 21.77 2.59
N ARG A 73 7.28 20.77 3.10
CA ARG A 73 5.90 20.89 3.60
C ARG A 73 5.67 19.93 4.77
N ALA A 74 4.94 20.41 5.77
CA ALA A 74 4.51 19.63 6.92
C ALA A 74 3.13 19.01 6.69
N PHE A 75 2.95 17.79 7.19
CA PHE A 75 1.73 17.01 7.15
C PHE A 75 1.50 16.35 8.52
N THR A 76 0.26 16.06 8.85
CA THR A 76 -0.07 15.37 10.10
C THR A 76 -0.32 13.89 9.83
N PHE A 77 0.43 13.04 10.53
CA PHE A 77 0.17 11.61 10.60
C PHE A 77 -0.67 11.30 11.83
N GLN A 78 -1.81 10.66 11.58
CA GLN A 78 -2.68 10.08 12.61
C GLN A 78 -2.80 8.59 12.32
N GLY A 79 -2.80 7.77 13.37
CA GLY A 79 -2.87 6.31 13.22
C GLY A 79 -2.23 5.54 14.36
N PHE A 80 -1.70 6.21 15.37
CA PHE A 80 -1.21 5.57 16.58
C PHE A 80 -2.36 5.23 17.53
N ASP A 81 -2.18 4.17 18.31
CA ASP A 81 -2.93 3.93 19.54
C ASP A 81 -2.58 5.07 20.54
N GLU A 82 -3.58 5.63 21.21
CA GLU A 82 -3.38 6.79 22.10
C GLU A 82 -2.54 6.41 23.33
N ASP A 83 -2.65 5.18 23.82
CA ASP A 83 -2.02 4.78 25.07
C ASP A 83 -0.72 4.00 24.86
N ARG A 84 -0.45 3.58 23.62
CA ARG A 84 0.66 2.66 23.31
C ARG A 84 1.46 3.12 22.08
N PRO A 85 2.78 2.85 22.05
CA PRO A 85 3.60 3.06 20.87
C PRO A 85 3.32 1.98 19.83
N ARG A 86 2.11 1.94 19.28
CA ARG A 86 1.65 0.98 18.28
C ARG A 86 0.80 1.68 17.24
N LEU A 87 0.85 1.18 16.02
CA LEU A 87 -0.06 1.60 14.96
C LEU A 87 -1.37 0.83 15.08
N THR A 88 -2.47 1.55 14.89
CA THR A 88 -3.79 0.96 14.64
C THR A 88 -3.82 0.28 13.26
N SER A 89 -4.85 -0.52 12.97
CA SER A 89 -5.05 -1.08 11.62
C SER A 89 -5.08 0.00 10.53
N ALA A 90 -5.79 1.11 10.79
CA ALA A 90 -5.81 2.26 9.89
C ALA A 90 -4.43 2.93 9.78
N GLY A 91 -3.68 3.02 10.88
CA GLY A 91 -2.31 3.53 10.90
C GLY A 91 -1.34 2.70 10.06
N LEU A 92 -1.45 1.37 10.09
CA LEU A 92 -0.64 0.46 9.27
C LEU A 92 -0.89 0.66 7.77
N GLY A 93 -2.15 0.85 7.38
CA GLY A 93 -2.55 1.18 6.01
C GLY A 93 -1.99 2.53 5.57
N ARG A 94 -2.20 3.59 6.37
CA ARG A 94 -1.67 4.94 6.08
C ARG A 94 -0.14 4.95 5.98
N ALA A 95 0.54 4.20 6.84
CA ALA A 95 1.99 4.07 6.77
C ALA A 95 2.46 3.28 5.52
N ALA A 96 1.63 2.38 4.98
CA ALA A 96 1.91 1.69 3.72
C ALA A 96 1.81 2.64 2.52
N ASP A 97 0.76 3.46 2.53
CA ASP A 97 0.55 4.47 1.51
C ASP A 97 1.68 5.51 1.55
N LEU A 98 2.09 5.94 2.76
CA LEU A 98 3.24 6.81 2.98
C LEU A 98 4.53 6.23 2.39
N ALA A 99 4.85 4.96 2.68
CA ALA A 99 6.00 4.29 2.10
C ALA A 99 5.93 4.23 0.57
N THR A 100 4.74 4.02 0.00
CA THR A 100 4.54 4.01 -1.45
C THR A 100 4.85 5.38 -2.07
N VAL A 101 4.35 6.46 -1.47
CA VAL A 101 4.64 7.83 -1.92
C VAL A 101 6.14 8.15 -1.82
N LEU A 102 6.80 7.78 -0.71
CA LEU A 102 8.22 8.04 -0.50
C LEU A 102 9.13 7.23 -1.44
N ARG A 103 8.74 6.01 -1.82
CA ARG A 103 9.47 5.21 -2.83
C ARG A 103 9.41 5.83 -4.21
N ALA A 104 8.25 6.36 -4.59
CA ALA A 104 8.08 7.08 -5.85
C ALA A 104 8.81 8.44 -5.90
N ALA A 105 9.32 8.92 -4.76
CA ALA A 105 10.08 10.16 -4.65
C ALA A 105 11.46 9.91 -4.00
N PRO A 106 12.39 9.20 -4.67
CA PRO A 106 13.65 8.74 -4.05
C PRO A 106 14.55 9.88 -3.57
N ALA A 107 14.46 11.06 -4.18
CA ALA A 107 15.19 12.24 -3.72
C ALA A 107 14.59 12.87 -2.45
N ALA A 108 13.32 12.63 -2.13
CA ALA A 108 12.69 13.23 -0.96
C ALA A 108 13.21 12.61 0.35
N THR A 109 13.39 13.46 1.36
CA THR A 109 13.65 13.05 2.75
C THR A 109 12.48 13.44 3.63
N ILE A 110 12.35 12.78 4.77
CA ILE A 110 11.25 12.98 5.71
C ILE A 110 11.78 13.16 7.13
N GLU A 111 11.29 14.20 7.81
CA GLU A 111 11.44 14.38 9.24
C GLU A 111 10.16 13.93 9.93
N ILE A 112 10.29 13.07 10.95
CA ILE A 112 9.18 12.49 11.72
C ILE A 112 9.31 13.01 13.15
N ALA A 113 8.41 13.92 13.53
CA ALA A 113 8.38 14.53 14.85
C ALA A 113 7.18 14.03 15.66
N GLY A 114 7.40 13.60 16.92
CA GLY A 114 6.34 13.11 17.80
C GLY A 114 6.86 12.34 19.01
N GLY A 115 5.97 11.61 19.69
CA GLY A 115 6.36 10.78 20.83
C GLY A 115 7.33 9.66 20.43
N GLU A 116 8.46 9.55 21.14
CA GLU A 116 9.63 8.72 20.78
C GLU A 116 9.27 7.27 20.41
N GLY A 117 8.47 6.61 21.26
CA GLY A 117 8.05 5.23 20.98
C GLY A 117 7.16 5.11 19.73
N GLN A 118 6.26 6.07 19.50
CA GLN A 118 5.36 6.06 18.35
C GLN A 118 6.12 6.30 17.04
N ILE A 119 6.99 7.31 17.02
CA ILE A 119 7.78 7.65 15.82
C ILE A 119 8.79 6.55 15.50
N GLY A 120 9.34 5.86 16.51
CA GLY A 120 10.20 4.69 16.32
C GLY A 120 9.47 3.53 15.61
N VAL A 121 8.23 3.24 16.01
CA VAL A 121 7.42 2.21 15.33
C VAL A 121 7.10 2.60 13.89
N LEU A 122 6.76 3.86 13.63
CA LEU A 122 6.51 4.33 12.28
C LEU A 122 7.79 4.23 11.41
N ALA A 123 8.92 4.68 11.93
CA ALA A 123 10.21 4.63 11.23
C ALA A 123 10.58 3.20 10.86
N HIS A 124 10.51 2.27 11.81
CA HIS A 124 10.84 0.87 11.56
C HIS A 124 9.97 0.24 10.47
N LEU A 125 8.66 0.53 10.45
CA LEU A 125 7.77 0.05 9.40
C LEU A 125 8.12 0.67 8.03
N LEU A 126 8.55 1.93 7.97
CA LEU A 126 9.00 2.55 6.73
C LEU A 126 10.30 1.90 6.23
N GLU A 127 11.23 1.55 7.13
CA GLU A 127 12.44 0.79 6.82
C GLU A 127 12.11 -0.58 6.24
N ASP A 128 11.23 -1.34 6.90
CA ASP A 128 10.76 -2.65 6.43
C ASP A 128 10.11 -2.59 5.03
N ARG A 129 9.58 -1.41 4.66
CA ARG A 129 8.99 -1.16 3.33
C ARG A 129 9.96 -0.57 2.31
N GLY A 130 11.24 -0.50 2.65
CA GLY A 130 12.32 -0.11 1.75
C GLY A 130 12.63 1.39 1.72
N ILE A 131 12.23 2.14 2.75
CA ILE A 131 12.69 3.52 2.93
C ILE A 131 14.01 3.49 3.68
N ALA A 132 15.08 3.97 3.04
CA ALA A 132 16.40 3.96 3.63
C ALA A 132 16.48 4.84 4.91
N PRO A 133 17.11 4.39 6.01
CA PRO A 133 17.20 5.14 7.27
C PRO A 133 17.79 6.54 7.11
N GLU A 134 18.75 6.74 6.20
CA GLU A 134 19.37 8.03 5.91
C GLU A 134 18.41 9.07 5.31
N ARG A 135 17.25 8.63 4.79
CA ARG A 135 16.18 9.50 4.30
C ARG A 135 15.21 9.92 5.39
N MET A 136 15.33 9.35 6.59
CA MET A 136 14.45 9.59 7.72
C MET A 136 15.20 10.29 8.85
N LYS A 137 14.65 11.41 9.32
CA LYS A 137 15.14 12.10 10.50
C LYS A 137 14.09 11.99 11.61
N ILE A 138 14.45 11.37 12.71
CA ILE A 138 13.56 11.18 13.86
C ILE A 138 13.80 12.32 14.85
N VAL A 139 12.74 13.05 15.19
CA VAL A 139 12.79 14.20 16.10
C VAL A 139 11.82 13.97 17.27
N PRO A 140 12.30 13.55 18.44
CA PRO A 140 11.44 13.43 19.61
C PRO A 140 10.78 14.77 19.93
N ALA A 141 9.46 14.76 20.06
CA ALA A 141 8.66 15.93 20.39
C ALA A 141 7.53 15.56 21.36
N ALA A 142 7.04 16.54 22.11
CA ALA A 142 5.88 16.33 22.97
C ALA A 142 4.63 16.11 22.11
N GLY A 143 3.93 15.00 22.34
CA GLY A 143 2.72 14.66 21.60
C GLY A 143 2.45 13.16 21.64
N ILE A 144 1.19 12.80 21.82
CA ILE A 144 0.72 11.41 21.84
C ILE A 144 -0.38 11.28 20.79
N GLY A 145 -0.35 10.18 20.03
CA GLY A 145 -1.41 9.82 19.09
C GLY A 145 -1.24 10.43 17.69
N THR A 146 -0.35 11.40 17.54
CA THR A 146 -0.05 12.05 16.26
C THR A 146 1.45 12.29 16.08
N ALA A 147 1.88 12.33 14.82
CA ALA A 147 3.22 12.77 14.45
C ALA A 147 3.11 13.83 13.35
N VAL A 148 4.05 14.77 13.36
CA VAL A 148 4.23 15.73 12.27
C VAL A 148 5.28 15.16 11.32
N LEU A 149 4.93 15.07 10.05
CA LEU A 149 5.79 14.64 8.97
C LEU A 149 6.19 15.86 8.15
N THR A 150 7.46 16.24 8.18
CA THR A 150 7.97 17.28 7.29
C THR A 150 8.70 16.63 6.14
N LEU A 151 8.15 16.74 4.93
CA LEU A 151 8.84 16.30 3.74
C LEU A 151 9.71 17.42 3.21
N HIS A 152 10.93 17.06 2.83
CA HIS A 152 11.84 17.90 2.10
C HIS A 152 12.01 17.32 0.71
N ARG A 153 11.75 18.13 -0.31
CA ARG A 153 12.06 17.77 -1.68
C ARG A 153 13.57 17.78 -1.81
N GLY A 154 14.19 16.63 -2.04
CA GLY A 154 15.62 16.60 -2.31
C GLY A 154 15.93 17.35 -3.59
N SER A 155 17.16 17.84 -3.68
CA SER A 155 17.71 18.34 -4.94
C SER A 155 17.72 17.19 -5.94
N THR A 156 17.00 17.33 -7.06
CA THR A 156 17.11 16.43 -8.22
C THR A 156 18.41 16.65 -8.99
N SER A 157 19.44 17.25 -8.39
CA SER A 157 20.75 17.32 -9.03
C SER A 157 21.27 15.90 -9.14
N PRO A 158 21.49 15.38 -10.36
CA PRO A 158 22.10 14.08 -10.51
C PRO A 158 23.45 14.12 -9.81
N LEU A 159 23.70 13.17 -8.91
CA LEU A 159 25.04 12.88 -8.39
C LEU A 159 25.87 12.24 -9.51
N VAL A 160 26.02 12.94 -10.63
CA VAL A 160 27.06 12.70 -11.62
C VAL A 160 28.11 13.75 -11.32
N THR A 161 28.98 13.44 -10.36
CA THR A 161 30.32 14.02 -10.35
C THR A 161 31.00 13.54 -11.63
N ALA A 162 30.90 14.34 -12.69
CA ALA A 162 31.77 14.21 -13.83
C ALA A 162 33.20 14.42 -13.33
N LYS A 163 33.97 13.34 -13.27
CA LYS A 163 35.43 13.42 -13.25
C LYS A 163 35.83 14.01 -14.60
N SER A 164 36.25 15.28 -14.60
CA SER A 164 37.05 15.83 -15.69
C SER A 164 38.52 15.45 -15.51
#